data_AF-A0A9P0TCQ4-F1
#
_entry.id   AF-A0A9P0TCQ4-F1
#
_cell.length_a   1.000
_cell.length_b   1.000
_cell.length_c   1.000
_cell.angle_alpha   90.00
_cell.angle_beta   90.00
_cell.angle_gamma   90.00
#
_symmetry.space_group_name_H-M   'P 1'
#
loop_
_entity.id
_entity.type
_entity.pdbx_description
1 polymer ?
#
loop_
_entity_poly.entity_id
_entity_poly.type
_entity_poly.pdbx_seq_one_letter_code
_entity_poly.pdbx_strand_id
1 'polypeptide(L)'
;MGVDTIIFYSSLVMCMTLGSYYKKISEVNLKRNFGTGLGFLVTCLICGTQIYHTVLLVWGNIVIIKCCDRRYLHQISLAYTWMYLFYLHYYLPPNYVIWIYQTLALRLVGLAFEIHLAHRAKGETRVSVTRVTIGDSDLITNDPSAVDIITYTYFFIGLHKGPYYRWKIFEDHFSSPFATLGDCRVITEQKLKKVCMCALGYMLLRMKYSPEFYYMDEFYTGDYGTDFRYLYNIPQLMSYFLFYQITMLLCTSVCTETGFGIYPAKCVPIPGFGPSARFSLLKVAAGTTEAAIQEEYNFSMLKCFDHEKLLIGPKMKDSVRSWDMPTRFWFWSNVYKNSLRANKEVR
;
A
#
# COMPACT_ATOMS: atom_id res chain seq x y z
N MET A 1 -15.44 -22.09 2.41
CA MET A 1 -14.87 -20.74 2.64
C MET A 1 -14.83 -20.52 4.15
N GLY A 2 -13.68 -20.11 4.71
CA GLY A 2 -13.57 -19.82 6.14
C GLY A 2 -14.31 -18.54 6.52
N VAL A 3 -14.74 -18.43 7.77
CA VAL A 3 -15.43 -17.26 8.32
C VAL A 3 -14.59 -15.98 8.14
N ASP A 4 -13.27 -16.08 8.34
CA ASP A 4 -12.33 -14.96 8.17
C ASP A 4 -12.31 -14.39 6.75
N THR A 5 -12.46 -15.25 5.73
CA THR A 5 -12.54 -14.84 4.32
C THR A 5 -13.78 -14.00 4.08
N ILE A 6 -14.92 -14.40 4.66
CA ILE A 6 -16.19 -13.69 4.51
C ILE A 6 -16.09 -12.33 5.20
N ILE A 7 -15.53 -12.26 6.41
CA ILE A 7 -15.32 -11.00 7.14
C ILE A 7 -14.40 -10.06 6.35
N PHE A 8 -13.29 -10.58 5.80
CA PHE A 8 -12.35 -9.76 5.04
C PHE A 8 -12.99 -9.15 3.79
N TYR A 9 -13.65 -9.95 2.94
CA TYR A 9 -14.23 -9.43 1.69
C TYR A 9 -15.50 -8.61 1.93
N SER A 10 -16.33 -8.95 2.92
CA SER A 10 -17.51 -8.13 3.28
C SER A 10 -17.12 -6.75 3.79
N SER A 11 -16.11 -6.66 4.66
CA SER A 11 -15.58 -5.36 5.14
C SER A 11 -14.96 -4.53 4.00
N LEU A 12 -14.39 -5.17 2.99
CA LEU A 12 -13.86 -4.48 1.80
C LEU A 12 -14.99 -3.88 0.95
N VAL A 13 -16.06 -4.64 0.71
CA VAL A 13 -17.26 -4.13 0.01
C VAL A 13 -17.90 -2.98 0.80
N MET A 14 -17.96 -3.10 2.13
CA MET A 14 -18.41 -2.02 3.01
C MET A 14 -17.52 -0.76 2.87
N CYS A 15 -16.20 -0.90 2.84
CA CYS A 15 -15.29 0.23 2.63
C CYS A 15 -15.46 0.88 1.24
N MET A 16 -15.72 0.08 0.21
CA MET A 16 -15.95 0.59 -1.14
C MET A 16 -17.26 1.41 -1.21
N THR A 17 -18.35 0.89 -0.64
CA THR A 17 -19.65 1.59 -0.61
C THR A 17 -19.59 2.86 0.24
N LEU A 18 -18.96 2.81 1.42
CA LEU A 18 -18.72 4.00 2.25
C LEU A 18 -17.74 4.98 1.60
N GLY A 19 -16.87 4.51 0.71
CA GLY A 19 -15.95 5.35 -0.05
C GLY A 19 -16.66 6.39 -0.93
N SER A 20 -17.78 6.02 -1.54
CA SER A 20 -18.60 6.95 -2.34
C SER A 20 -19.22 8.06 -1.47
N TYR A 21 -19.60 7.75 -0.22
CA TYR A 21 -20.10 8.74 0.74
C TYR A 21 -18.96 9.62 1.26
N TYR A 22 -17.82 9.01 1.59
CA TYR A 22 -16.61 9.71 2.04
C TYR A 22 -16.17 10.79 1.04
N LYS A 23 -16.26 10.51 -0.27
CA LYS A 23 -15.89 11.47 -1.32
C LYS A 23 -16.75 12.76 -1.28
N LYS A 24 -17.98 12.70 -0.79
CA LYS A 24 -18.90 13.85 -0.70
C LYS A 24 -18.63 14.76 0.50
N ILE A 25 -17.81 14.32 1.46
CA ILE A 25 -17.47 15.11 2.65
C ILE A 25 -16.49 16.22 2.25
N SER A 26 -16.93 17.47 2.37
CA SER A 26 -16.11 18.66 2.07
C SER A 26 -15.20 19.05 3.24
N GLU A 27 -15.67 18.92 4.48
CA GLU A 27 -14.92 19.33 5.66
C GLU A 27 -13.76 18.37 5.96
N VAL A 28 -12.54 18.91 5.99
CA VAL A 28 -11.29 18.13 6.13
C VAL A 28 -11.23 17.35 7.44
N ASN A 29 -11.58 17.98 8.57
CA ASN A 29 -11.50 17.34 9.89
C ASN A 29 -12.52 16.20 10.01
N LEU A 30 -13.76 16.43 9.55
CA LEU A 30 -14.79 15.40 9.53
C LEU A 30 -14.37 14.23 8.63
N LYS A 31 -13.86 14.53 7.44
CA LYS A 31 -13.36 13.53 6.49
C LYS A 31 -12.26 12.67 7.10
N ARG A 32 -11.30 13.32 7.78
CA ARG A 32 -10.19 12.66 8.47
C ARG A 32 -10.68 11.75 9.59
N ASN A 33 -11.55 12.25 10.48
CA ASN A 33 -12.09 11.49 11.60
C ASN A 33 -12.97 10.32 11.13
N PHE A 34 -13.79 10.52 10.10
CA PHE A 34 -14.59 9.46 9.49
C PHE A 34 -13.69 8.34 8.96
N GLY A 35 -12.64 8.69 8.20
CA GLY A 35 -11.74 7.70 7.62
C GLY A 35 -10.93 6.91 8.65
N THR A 36 -10.52 7.55 9.75
CA THR A 36 -9.87 6.86 10.88
C THR A 36 -10.84 6.00 11.68
N GLY A 37 -12.03 6.51 11.99
CA GLY A 37 -13.05 5.77 12.73
C GLY A 37 -13.47 4.50 11.97
N LEU A 38 -13.72 4.63 10.67
CA LEU A 38 -14.04 3.49 9.81
C LEU A 38 -12.90 2.47 9.76
N GLY A 39 -11.65 2.92 9.60
CA GLY A 39 -10.52 2.01 9.50
C GLY A 39 -10.20 1.31 10.83
N PHE A 40 -10.37 2.00 11.96
CA PHE A 40 -10.27 1.38 13.29
C PHE A 40 -11.36 0.33 13.49
N LEU A 41 -12.61 0.63 13.12
CA LEU A 41 -13.73 -0.33 13.19
C LEU A 41 -13.47 -1.57 12.32
N VAL A 42 -13.00 -1.38 11.09
CA VAL A 42 -12.62 -2.49 10.20
C VAL A 42 -11.48 -3.32 10.78
N THR A 43 -10.50 -2.67 11.41
CA THR A 43 -9.41 -3.38 12.10
C THR A 43 -9.95 -4.21 13.26
N CYS A 44 -10.90 -3.69 14.05
CA CYS A 44 -11.58 -4.46 15.10
C CYS A 44 -12.30 -5.68 14.53
N LEU A 45 -13.00 -5.53 13.41
CA LEU A 45 -13.73 -6.62 12.77
C LEU A 45 -12.81 -7.73 12.25
N ILE A 46 -11.69 -7.37 11.61
CA ILE A 46 -10.78 -8.36 11.01
C ILE A 46 -9.86 -8.99 12.07
N CYS A 47 -9.31 -8.19 12.99
CA CYS A 47 -8.39 -8.70 14.01
C CYS A 47 -9.11 -9.39 15.18
N GLY A 48 -10.38 -9.03 15.44
CA GLY A 48 -11.14 -9.55 16.59
C GLY A 48 -10.40 -9.34 17.90
N THR A 49 -10.20 -10.43 18.65
CA THR A 49 -9.49 -10.42 19.94
C THR A 49 -8.01 -10.07 19.81
N GLN A 50 -7.40 -10.18 18.63
CA GLN A 50 -5.98 -9.93 18.40
C GLN A 50 -5.65 -8.45 18.17
N ILE A 51 -6.64 -7.55 18.26
CA ILE A 51 -6.44 -6.12 18.03
C ILE A 51 -5.35 -5.50 18.93
N TYR A 52 -5.14 -6.02 20.14
CA TYR A 52 -4.12 -5.53 21.06
C TYR A 52 -2.71 -5.54 20.42
N HIS A 53 -2.42 -6.49 19.52
CA HIS A 53 -1.17 -6.51 18.79
C HIS A 53 -1.01 -5.31 17.85
N THR A 54 -2.10 -4.90 17.16
CA THR A 54 -2.07 -3.67 16.35
C THR A 54 -1.81 -2.46 17.25
N VAL A 55 -2.49 -2.38 18.40
CA VAL A 55 -2.39 -1.25 19.32
C VAL A 55 -0.98 -1.14 19.88
N LEU A 56 -0.37 -2.24 20.31
CA LEU A 56 1.02 -2.29 20.76
C LEU A 56 2.02 -1.89 19.66
N LEU A 57 1.80 -2.36 18.42
CA LEU A 57 2.63 -1.98 17.28
C LEU A 57 2.57 -0.47 17.02
N VAL A 58 1.38 0.12 17.02
CA VAL A 58 1.18 1.57 16.80
C VAL A 58 1.75 2.38 17.96
N TRP A 59 1.42 2.05 19.21
CA TRP A 59 1.89 2.76 20.40
C TRP A 59 3.41 2.73 20.53
N GLY A 60 4.03 1.56 20.34
CA GLY A 60 5.49 1.46 20.37
C GLY A 60 6.16 2.35 19.33
N ASN A 61 5.61 2.44 18.12
CA ASN A 61 6.13 3.37 17.11
C ASN A 61 5.88 4.84 17.43
N ILE A 62 4.75 5.19 18.05
CA ILE A 62 4.49 6.57 18.50
C ILE A 62 5.55 6.99 19.52
N VAL A 63 5.83 6.13 20.51
CA VAL A 63 6.87 6.38 21.51
C VAL A 63 8.23 6.54 20.84
N ILE A 64 8.59 5.65 19.91
CA ILE A 64 9.85 5.74 19.17
C ILE A 64 9.93 7.06 18.36
N ILE A 65 8.88 7.41 17.62
CA ILE A 65 8.83 8.62 16.78
C ILE A 65 8.91 9.92 17.62
N LYS A 66 8.31 9.92 18.81
CA LYS A 66 8.26 11.12 19.66
C LYS A 66 9.41 11.26 20.63
N CYS A 67 9.91 10.16 21.19
CA CYS A 67 10.88 10.19 22.28
C CYS A 67 12.31 9.88 21.84
N CYS A 68 12.52 9.14 20.74
CA CYS A 68 13.88 8.78 20.31
C CYS A 68 14.55 9.88 19.51
N ASP A 69 15.88 9.84 19.51
CA ASP A 69 16.71 10.76 18.76
C ASP A 69 16.51 10.61 17.25
N ARG A 70 16.34 11.73 16.54
CA ARG A 70 15.93 11.78 15.12
C ARG A 70 16.95 11.11 14.19
N ARG A 71 18.21 10.95 14.65
CA ARG A 71 19.30 10.32 13.89
C ARG A 71 19.12 8.81 13.72
N TYR A 72 18.71 8.11 14.79
CA TYR A 72 18.55 6.65 14.79
C TYR A 72 17.09 6.20 14.66
N LEU A 73 16.16 7.15 14.59
CA LEU A 73 14.72 6.93 14.53
C LEU A 73 14.31 5.81 13.56
N HIS A 74 14.78 5.88 12.31
CA HIS A 74 14.39 4.93 11.26
C HIS A 74 14.89 3.51 11.54
N GLN A 75 16.07 3.35 12.15
CA GLN A 75 16.63 2.04 12.50
C GLN A 75 15.91 1.43 13.69
N ILE A 76 15.62 2.22 14.71
CA ILE A 76 14.92 1.77 15.92
C ILE A 76 13.48 1.37 15.56
N SER A 77 12.77 2.20 14.79
CA SER A 77 11.41 1.89 14.33
C SER A 77 11.38 0.62 13.47
N LEU A 78 12.33 0.47 12.54
CA LEU A 78 12.49 -0.73 11.71
C LEU A 78 12.75 -1.97 12.57
N ALA A 79 13.71 -1.91 13.50
CA ALA A 79 14.06 -3.03 14.37
C ALA A 79 12.88 -3.46 15.24
N TYR A 80 12.21 -2.51 15.91
CA TYR A 80 11.04 -2.79 16.75
C TYR A 80 9.91 -3.47 15.96
N THR A 81 9.52 -2.88 14.83
CA THR A 81 8.41 -3.39 14.01
C THR A 81 8.73 -4.73 13.36
N TRP A 82 9.93 -4.94 12.80
CA TRP A 82 10.28 -6.22 12.19
C TRP A 82 10.40 -7.33 13.23
N MET A 83 11.00 -7.06 14.39
CA MET A 83 11.04 -8.03 15.49
C MET A 83 9.64 -8.41 15.95
N TYR A 84 8.72 -7.44 16.04
CA TYR A 84 7.33 -7.70 16.37
C TYR A 84 6.61 -8.50 15.28
N LEU A 85 6.85 -8.20 14.00
CA LEU A 85 6.28 -8.98 12.89
C LEU A 85 6.80 -10.41 12.86
N PHE A 86 8.08 -10.64 13.13
CA PHE A 86 8.64 -12.00 13.26
C PHE A 86 7.99 -12.77 14.40
N TYR A 87 7.82 -12.12 15.55
CA TYR A 87 7.07 -12.69 16.67
C TYR A 87 5.64 -13.06 16.23
N LEU A 88 4.90 -12.16 15.62
CA LEU A 88 3.53 -12.43 15.18
C LEU A 88 3.48 -13.57 14.15
N HIS A 89 4.41 -13.61 13.20
CA HIS A 89 4.45 -14.68 12.19
C HIS A 89 4.74 -16.06 12.78
N TYR A 90 5.51 -16.13 13.86
CA TYR A 90 5.84 -17.38 14.53
C TYR A 90 4.68 -17.90 15.40
N TYR A 91 3.99 -17.01 16.12
CA TYR A 91 2.97 -17.42 17.11
C TYR A 91 1.55 -17.44 16.56
N LEU A 92 1.25 -16.73 15.46
CA LEU A 92 -0.11 -16.65 14.90
C LEU A 92 -0.22 -17.45 13.60
N PRO A 93 -1.37 -18.13 13.37
CA PRO A 93 -1.60 -18.81 12.11
C PRO A 93 -1.68 -17.80 10.96
N PRO A 94 -1.31 -18.22 9.73
CA PRO A 94 -1.32 -17.35 8.56
C PRO A 94 -2.76 -17.01 8.14
N ASN A 95 -3.29 -15.90 8.66
CA ASN A 95 -4.64 -15.39 8.37
C ASN A 95 -4.58 -13.97 7.78
N TYR A 96 -5.72 -13.45 7.31
CA TYR A 96 -5.84 -12.08 6.78
C TYR A 96 -5.38 -10.99 7.76
N VAL A 97 -5.41 -11.29 9.07
CA VAL A 97 -4.91 -10.42 10.13
C VAL A 97 -3.43 -10.06 9.91
N ILE A 98 -2.62 -11.00 9.40
CA ILE A 98 -1.20 -10.75 9.15
C ILE A 98 -0.97 -9.69 8.08
N TRP A 99 -1.88 -9.58 7.10
CA TRP A 99 -1.81 -8.56 6.07
C TRP A 99 -2.03 -7.17 6.65
N ILE A 100 -2.91 -7.03 7.65
CA ILE A 100 -3.09 -5.76 8.36
C ILE A 100 -1.78 -5.40 9.08
N TYR A 101 -1.21 -6.32 9.86
CA TYR A 101 0.06 -6.05 10.56
C TYR A 101 1.17 -5.61 9.62
N GLN A 102 1.30 -6.27 8.46
CA GLN A 102 2.27 -5.89 7.42
C GLN A 102 2.02 -4.49 6.87
N THR A 103 0.77 -4.15 6.54
CA THR A 103 0.40 -2.81 6.06
C THR A 103 0.70 -1.74 7.11
N LEU A 104 0.34 -1.97 8.37
CA LEU A 104 0.62 -1.04 9.47
C LEU A 104 2.13 -0.83 9.67
N ALA A 105 2.91 -1.91 9.63
CA ALA A 105 4.36 -1.84 9.77
C ALA A 105 5.02 -1.03 8.64
N LEU A 106 4.60 -1.25 7.39
CA LEU A 106 5.12 -0.48 6.24
C LEU A 106 4.81 1.01 6.40
N ARG A 107 3.62 1.38 6.86
CA ARG A 107 3.23 2.78 7.13
C ARG A 107 4.07 3.41 8.23
N LEU A 108 4.14 2.77 9.40
CA LEU A 108 4.83 3.30 10.58
C LEU A 108 6.33 3.50 10.34
N VAL A 109 6.99 2.49 9.76
CA VAL A 109 8.42 2.59 9.44
C VAL A 109 8.65 3.54 8.28
N GLY A 110 7.79 3.51 7.25
CA GLY A 110 7.85 4.48 6.14
C GLY A 110 7.83 5.92 6.66
N LEU A 111 6.93 6.21 7.60
CA LEU A 111 6.85 7.51 8.27
C LEU A 111 8.13 7.84 9.05
N ALA A 112 8.68 6.89 9.81
CA ALA A 112 9.93 7.09 10.54
C ALA A 112 11.11 7.43 9.60
N PHE A 113 11.19 6.79 8.42
CA PHE A 113 12.16 7.15 7.39
C PHE A 113 11.93 8.55 6.81
N GLU A 114 10.68 8.91 6.50
CA GLU A 114 10.36 10.24 5.97
C GLU A 114 10.71 11.36 6.98
N ILE A 115 10.41 11.16 8.27
CA ILE A 115 10.77 12.11 9.33
C ILE A 115 12.29 12.24 9.48
N HIS A 116 13.01 11.11 9.45
CA HIS A 116 14.47 11.11 9.52
C HIS A 116 15.09 11.87 8.34
N LEU A 117 14.60 11.62 7.12
CA LEU A 117 15.05 12.33 5.92
C LEU A 117 14.75 13.83 5.98
N ALA A 118 13.56 14.21 6.47
CA ALA A 118 13.19 15.61 6.64
C ALA A 118 14.09 16.34 7.65
N HIS A 119 14.43 15.68 8.76
CA HIS A 119 15.35 16.24 9.73
C HIS A 119 16.78 16.36 9.18
N ARG A 120 17.27 15.35 8.46
CA ARG A 120 18.59 15.38 7.83
C ARG A 120 18.70 16.52 6.81
N ALA A 121 17.69 16.69 5.96
CA ALA A 121 17.63 17.77 4.99
C ALA A 121 17.69 19.14 5.68
N LYS A 122 16.89 19.38 6.73
CA LYS A 122 16.94 20.64 7.52
C LYS A 122 18.32 20.91 8.13
N GLY A 123 19.05 19.87 8.52
CA GLY A 123 20.43 19.98 9.02
C GLY A 123 21.44 20.33 7.92
N GLU A 124 21.31 19.73 6.73
CA GLU A 124 22.18 19.98 5.57
C GLU A 124 21.94 21.37 4.94
N THR A 125 20.70 21.89 4.92
CA THR A 125 20.40 23.25 4.44
C THR A 125 21.08 24.35 5.27
N ARG A 126 21.42 24.08 6.54
CA ARG A 126 22.21 25.01 7.37
C ARG A 126 23.70 25.02 7.03
N VAL A 127 24.20 24.02 6.28
CA VAL A 127 25.63 23.81 6.00
C VAL A 127 25.97 23.93 4.51
N SER A 128 25.01 23.74 3.59
CA SER A 128 25.24 23.87 2.15
C SER A 128 24.06 24.54 1.43
N VAL A 129 24.30 25.72 0.86
CA VAL A 129 23.35 26.49 0.02
C VAL A 129 23.21 25.92 -1.41
N THR A 130 23.94 24.86 -1.76
CA THR A 130 24.06 24.39 -3.16
C THR A 130 23.96 22.87 -3.24
N ARG A 131 22.73 22.33 -3.23
CA ARG A 131 22.31 21.08 -3.93
C ARG A 131 20.83 20.78 -3.65
N VAL A 132 19.95 21.60 -4.19
CA VAL A 132 18.52 21.27 -4.29
C VAL A 132 18.34 20.32 -5.46
N THR A 133 18.25 19.02 -5.20
CA THR A 133 17.95 18.01 -6.25
C THR A 133 17.02 16.91 -5.76
N ILE A 134 16.15 17.23 -4.80
CA ILE A 134 14.88 16.57 -4.51
C ILE A 134 13.97 17.72 -4.09
N GLY A 135 12.92 18.02 -4.87
CA GLY A 135 12.18 19.29 -4.75
C GLY A 135 11.71 19.58 -3.33
N ASP A 136 11.88 20.83 -2.89
CA ASP A 136 11.51 21.33 -1.55
C ASP A 136 10.05 21.06 -1.15
N SER A 137 9.20 20.68 -2.10
CA SER A 137 7.83 20.25 -1.87
C SER A 137 7.66 18.81 -1.36
N ASP A 138 8.71 17.98 -1.36
CA ASP A 138 8.64 16.55 -0.98
C ASP A 138 9.01 16.28 0.49
N LEU A 139 9.33 17.35 1.25
CA LEU A 139 9.72 17.29 2.65
C LEU A 139 8.54 17.52 3.59
N ILE A 140 8.45 16.71 4.65
CA ILE A 140 7.47 16.89 5.73
C ILE A 140 7.67 18.30 6.31
N THR A 141 6.65 19.14 6.14
CA THR A 141 6.72 20.55 6.54
C THR A 141 6.51 20.67 8.05
N ASN A 142 5.54 19.93 8.59
CA ASN A 142 5.19 19.91 10.02
C ASN A 142 5.39 18.51 10.63
N ASP A 143 5.98 18.47 11.83
CA ASP A 143 6.13 17.22 12.56
C ASP A 143 4.75 16.65 12.94
N PRO A 144 4.42 15.39 12.58
CA PRO A 144 3.09 14.83 12.81
C PRO A 144 2.82 14.66 14.30
N SER A 145 1.62 15.02 14.76
CA SER A 145 1.18 14.74 16.14
C SER A 145 0.91 13.25 16.35
N ALA A 146 0.83 12.81 17.61
CA ALA A 146 0.48 11.42 17.92
C ALA A 146 -0.88 11.03 17.34
N VAL A 147 -1.84 11.96 17.36
CA VAL A 147 -3.17 11.75 16.76
C VAL A 147 -3.04 11.57 15.25
N ASP A 148 -2.22 12.38 14.57
CA ASP A 148 -2.05 12.25 13.12
C ASP A 148 -1.39 10.92 12.73
N ILE A 149 -0.44 10.42 13.54
CA ILE A 149 0.17 9.09 13.36
C ILE A 149 -0.88 8.00 13.48
N ILE A 150 -1.75 8.05 14.51
CA ILE A 150 -2.86 7.10 14.69
C ILE A 150 -3.81 7.18 13.49
N THR A 151 -4.17 8.40 13.09
CA THR A 151 -5.07 8.66 11.96
C THR A 151 -4.55 8.05 10.67
N TYR A 152 -3.28 8.26 10.33
CA TYR A 152 -2.63 7.69 9.15
C TYR A 152 -2.53 6.17 9.20
N THR A 153 -2.21 5.63 10.38
CA THR A 153 -1.99 4.19 10.57
C THR A 153 -3.30 3.42 10.43
N TYR A 154 -4.35 3.86 11.11
CA TYR A 154 -5.68 3.25 11.06
C TYR A 154 -6.60 3.83 9.97
N PHE A 155 -6.03 4.54 8.99
CA PHE A 155 -6.84 5.09 7.91
C PHE A 155 -7.38 3.97 7.02
N PHE A 156 -8.70 3.93 6.80
CA PHE A 156 -9.38 2.83 6.09
C PHE A 156 -8.87 2.63 4.65
N ILE A 157 -8.49 3.71 3.96
CA ILE A 157 -7.96 3.62 2.59
C ILE A 157 -6.64 2.88 2.62
N GLY A 158 -6.55 1.78 1.86
CA GLY A 158 -5.38 0.92 1.78
C GLY A 158 -5.08 0.13 3.06
N LEU A 159 -6.02 0.02 4.01
CA LEU A 159 -5.88 -0.77 5.22
C LEU A 159 -5.93 -2.28 4.90
N HIS A 160 -6.91 -2.70 4.12
CA HIS A 160 -6.94 -4.04 3.52
C HIS A 160 -5.82 -4.14 2.50
N LYS A 161 -4.88 -5.08 2.67
CA LYS A 161 -3.74 -5.45 1.79
C LYS A 161 -3.56 -4.53 0.55
N GLY A 162 -3.40 -3.24 0.81
CA GLY A 162 -3.63 -2.21 -0.18
C GLY A 162 -2.29 -1.71 -0.71
N PRO A 163 -2.31 -0.89 -1.77
CA PRO A 163 -1.08 -0.25 -2.21
C PRO A 163 -0.51 0.59 -1.06
N TYR A 164 0.75 0.36 -0.72
CA TYR A 164 1.48 1.24 0.20
C TYR A 164 1.48 2.68 -0.31
N TYR A 165 1.33 3.64 0.59
CA TYR A 165 1.47 5.06 0.31
C TYR A 165 2.20 5.79 1.44
N ARG A 166 2.98 6.79 1.04
CA ARG A 166 3.76 7.67 1.92
C ARG A 166 2.89 8.59 2.77
N TRP A 167 3.48 9.11 3.85
CA TRP A 167 2.83 10.13 4.69
C TRP A 167 2.43 11.35 3.88
N LYS A 168 3.32 11.80 3.01
CA LYS A 168 3.06 12.96 2.14
C LYS A 168 1.79 12.81 1.30
N ILE A 169 1.55 11.62 0.75
CA ILE A 169 0.39 11.35 -0.11
C ILE A 169 -0.90 11.41 0.73
N PHE A 170 -0.83 10.91 1.96
CA PHE A 170 -1.92 11.02 2.91
C PHE A 170 -2.27 12.48 3.22
N GLU A 171 -1.27 13.33 3.46
CA GLU A 171 -1.48 14.78 3.67
C GLU A 171 -1.99 15.50 2.41
N ASP A 172 -1.43 15.18 1.24
CA ASP A 172 -1.84 15.72 -0.05
C ASP A 172 -3.32 15.38 -0.36
N HIS A 173 -3.82 14.22 0.09
CA HIS A 173 -5.23 13.83 -0.13
C HIS A 173 -6.23 14.75 0.56
N PHE A 174 -5.86 15.36 1.68
CA PHE A 174 -6.73 16.32 2.39
C PHE A 174 -6.53 17.75 1.88
N SER A 175 -5.35 18.05 1.36
CA SER A 175 -4.98 19.40 0.93
C SER A 175 -5.38 19.70 -0.52
N SER A 176 -5.56 18.67 -1.35
CA SER A 176 -5.83 18.82 -2.79
C SER A 176 -7.27 18.52 -3.19
N PRO A 177 -7.83 19.27 -4.16
CA PRO A 177 -9.19 19.04 -4.67
C PRO A 177 -9.28 17.92 -5.73
N PHE A 178 -8.20 17.18 -5.99
CA PHE A 178 -8.14 16.25 -7.14
C PHE A 178 -9.15 15.09 -7.04
N ALA A 179 -9.53 14.69 -5.83
CA ALA A 179 -10.48 13.60 -5.61
C ALA A 179 -11.84 13.85 -6.27
N THR A 180 -12.30 15.11 -6.34
CA THR A 180 -13.61 15.46 -6.92
C THR A 180 -13.56 15.59 -8.44
N LEU A 181 -12.41 15.91 -9.01
CA LEU A 181 -12.24 16.24 -10.43
C LEU A 181 -12.11 15.02 -11.34
N GLY A 182 -11.63 13.89 -10.82
CA GLY A 182 -11.42 12.69 -11.65
C GLY A 182 -12.61 11.75 -11.77
N ASP A 183 -12.63 11.01 -12.88
CA ASP A 183 -13.57 9.92 -13.21
C ASP A 183 -13.36 8.65 -12.39
N CYS A 184 -13.43 8.82 -11.06
CA CYS A 184 -13.19 7.79 -10.06
C CYS A 184 -14.10 6.57 -10.26
N ARG A 185 -15.40 6.82 -10.47
CA ARG A 185 -16.43 5.78 -10.54
C ARG A 185 -16.27 4.87 -11.75
N VAL A 186 -16.03 5.46 -12.92
CA VAL A 186 -15.84 4.72 -14.18
C VAL A 186 -14.63 3.78 -14.08
N ILE A 187 -13.54 4.27 -13.48
CA ILE A 187 -12.32 3.47 -13.30
C ILE A 187 -12.55 2.36 -12.25
N THR A 188 -13.27 2.64 -11.17
CA THR A 188 -13.69 1.61 -10.20
C THR A 188 -14.51 0.53 -10.88
N GLU A 189 -15.49 0.87 -11.72
CA GLU A 189 -16.31 -0.09 -12.45
C GLU A 189 -15.50 -0.96 -13.42
N GLN A 190 -14.53 -0.37 -14.13
CA GLN A 190 -13.60 -1.13 -14.97
C GLN A 190 -12.77 -2.13 -14.15
N LYS A 191 -12.29 -1.74 -12.96
CA LYS A 191 -11.58 -2.64 -12.05
C LYS A 191 -12.48 -3.77 -11.57
N LEU A 192 -13.73 -3.49 -11.20
CA LEU A 192 -14.69 -4.50 -10.77
C LEU A 192 -15.04 -5.49 -11.89
N LYS A 193 -15.24 -5.01 -13.13
CA LYS A 193 -15.41 -5.90 -14.30
C LYS A 193 -14.22 -6.84 -14.47
N LYS A 194 -12.99 -6.33 -14.30
CA LYS A 194 -11.78 -7.15 -14.34
C LYS A 194 -11.73 -8.15 -13.18
N VAL A 195 -12.15 -7.77 -11.98
CA VAL A 195 -12.27 -8.67 -10.83
C VAL A 195 -13.21 -9.83 -11.15
N CYS A 196 -14.40 -9.55 -11.72
CA CYS A 196 -15.35 -10.59 -12.12
C CYS A 196 -14.72 -11.59 -13.11
N MET A 197 -14.03 -11.09 -14.14
CA MET A 197 -13.33 -11.95 -15.10
C MET A 197 -12.24 -12.82 -14.44
N CYS A 198 -11.40 -12.22 -13.59
CA CYS A 198 -10.36 -12.96 -12.87
C CYS A 198 -10.97 -13.98 -11.88
N ALA A 199 -12.08 -13.64 -11.22
CA ALA A 199 -12.77 -14.52 -10.28
C ALA A 199 -13.39 -15.73 -10.97
N LEU A 200 -13.98 -15.56 -12.15
CA LEU A 200 -14.46 -16.68 -12.98
C LEU A 200 -13.31 -17.62 -13.35
N GLY A 201 -12.19 -17.09 -13.85
CA GLY A 201 -11.01 -17.88 -14.17
C GLY A 201 -10.43 -18.61 -12.95
N TYR A 202 -10.38 -17.93 -11.79
CA TYR A 202 -9.94 -18.51 -10.53
C TYR A 202 -10.85 -19.67 -10.09
N MET A 203 -12.18 -19.48 -10.15
CA MET A 203 -13.14 -20.50 -9.76
C MET A 203 -13.04 -21.75 -10.64
N LEU A 204 -12.97 -21.57 -11.97
CA LEU A 204 -12.80 -22.68 -12.92
C LEU A 204 -11.51 -23.48 -12.64
N LEU A 205 -10.40 -22.79 -12.39
CA LEU A 205 -9.14 -23.45 -12.05
C LEU A 205 -9.24 -24.17 -10.69
N ARG A 206 -9.85 -23.57 -9.67
CA ARG A 206 -9.98 -24.16 -8.34
C ARG A 206 -10.94 -25.35 -8.29
N MET A 207 -11.95 -25.39 -9.15
CA MET A 207 -12.84 -26.54 -9.28
C MET A 207 -12.11 -27.77 -9.83
N LYS A 208 -11.16 -27.57 -10.74
CA LYS A 208 -10.42 -28.66 -11.40
C LYS A 208 -9.09 -29.01 -10.73
N TYR A 209 -8.42 -28.01 -10.14
CA TYR A 209 -7.07 -28.12 -9.58
C TYR A 209 -7.08 -27.64 -8.12
N SER A 210 -7.43 -28.53 -7.20
CA SER A 210 -7.37 -28.21 -5.76
C SER A 210 -5.93 -28.28 -5.25
N PRO A 211 -5.44 -27.26 -4.51
CA PRO A 211 -4.12 -27.35 -3.86
C PRO A 211 -4.06 -28.42 -2.78
N GLU A 212 -5.21 -28.89 -2.27
CA GLU A 212 -5.26 -29.98 -1.30
C GLU A 212 -4.66 -31.27 -1.84
N PHE A 213 -4.66 -31.42 -3.17
CA PHE A 213 -4.08 -32.56 -3.85
C PHE A 213 -2.57 -32.72 -3.60
N TYR A 214 -1.83 -31.63 -3.31
CA TYR A 214 -0.42 -31.72 -2.93
C TYR A 214 -0.18 -32.43 -1.60
N TYR A 215 -1.17 -32.47 -0.71
CA TYR A 215 -1.03 -33.10 0.60
C TYR A 215 -1.50 -34.55 0.59
N MET A 216 -2.03 -35.04 -0.53
CA MET A 216 -2.46 -36.42 -0.67
C MET A 216 -1.27 -37.29 -1.06
N ASP A 217 -1.12 -38.45 -0.41
CA ASP A 217 -0.04 -39.40 -0.72
C ASP A 217 -0.09 -39.85 -2.19
N GLU A 218 -1.29 -39.96 -2.75
CA GLU A 218 -1.57 -40.27 -4.16
C GLU A 218 -0.74 -39.41 -5.13
N PHE A 219 -0.54 -38.12 -4.81
CA PHE A 219 0.25 -37.22 -5.65
C PHE A 219 1.72 -37.64 -5.77
N TYR A 220 2.25 -38.28 -4.72
CA TYR A 220 3.65 -38.71 -4.64
C TYR A 220 3.84 -40.20 -4.91
N THR A 221 2.81 -41.03 -4.73
CA THR A 221 2.84 -42.46 -5.06
C THR A 221 2.74 -42.70 -6.57
N GLY A 222 2.96 -43.94 -7.00
CA GLY A 222 3.22 -44.33 -8.40
C GLY A 222 2.12 -44.03 -9.42
N ASP A 223 0.95 -43.57 -8.99
CA ASP A 223 -0.21 -43.31 -9.85
C ASP A 223 -0.06 -42.07 -10.74
N TYR A 224 0.79 -41.11 -10.33
CA TYR A 224 1.07 -39.89 -11.11
C TYR A 224 2.57 -39.74 -11.38
N GLY A 225 2.95 -39.75 -12.66
CA GLY A 225 4.33 -39.54 -13.10
C GLY A 225 4.86 -38.13 -12.81
N THR A 226 6.19 -37.98 -12.88
CA THR A 226 6.90 -36.72 -12.62
C THR A 226 6.41 -35.56 -13.48
N ASP A 227 6.06 -35.83 -14.74
CA ASP A 227 5.58 -34.81 -15.70
C ASP A 227 4.25 -34.19 -15.25
N PHE A 228 3.34 -35.02 -14.75
CA PHE A 228 2.07 -34.56 -14.21
C PHE A 228 2.30 -33.63 -13.01
N ARG A 229 3.19 -34.01 -12.09
CA ARG A 229 3.52 -33.22 -10.89
C ARG A 229 4.11 -31.86 -11.27
N TYR A 230 4.99 -31.81 -12.28
CA TYR A 230 5.56 -30.56 -12.76
C TYR A 230 4.50 -29.67 -13.42
N LEU A 231 3.68 -30.24 -14.32
CA LEU A 231 2.63 -29.50 -15.01
C LEU A 231 1.50 -29.05 -14.08
N TYR A 232 1.24 -29.77 -12.99
CA TYR A 232 0.24 -29.38 -11.97
C TYR A 232 0.58 -28.05 -11.29
N ASN A 233 1.86 -27.65 -11.26
CA ASN A 233 2.26 -26.34 -10.73
C ASN A 233 1.75 -25.16 -11.57
N ILE A 234 1.54 -25.33 -12.88
CA ILE A 234 1.09 -24.25 -13.77
C ILE A 234 -0.32 -23.74 -13.42
N PRO A 235 -1.37 -24.58 -13.35
CA PRO A 235 -2.70 -24.12 -12.95
C PRO A 235 -2.75 -23.61 -11.51
N GLN A 236 -1.88 -24.13 -10.63
CA GLN A 236 -1.76 -23.65 -9.25
C GLN A 236 -1.15 -22.25 -9.18
N LEU A 237 -0.07 -22.00 -9.92
CA LEU A 237 0.54 -20.67 -10.06
C LEU A 237 -0.46 -19.67 -10.67
N MET A 238 -1.20 -20.07 -11.71
CA MET A 238 -2.24 -19.23 -12.31
C MET A 238 -3.38 -18.93 -11.34
N SER A 239 -3.81 -19.92 -10.54
CA SER A 239 -4.81 -19.71 -9.49
C SER A 239 -4.33 -18.73 -8.43
N TYR A 240 -3.08 -18.87 -7.97
CA TYR A 240 -2.47 -17.94 -7.02
C TYR A 240 -2.35 -16.52 -7.58
N PHE A 241 -1.92 -16.41 -8.84
CA PHE A 241 -1.85 -15.14 -9.55
C PHE A 241 -3.21 -14.44 -9.63
N LEU A 242 -4.24 -15.14 -10.09
CA LEU A 242 -5.59 -14.60 -10.21
C LEU A 242 -6.15 -14.19 -8.83
N PHE A 243 -5.94 -14.99 -7.79
CA PHE A 243 -6.35 -14.66 -6.42
C PHE A 243 -5.72 -13.33 -5.93
N TYR A 244 -4.43 -13.16 -6.18
CA TYR A 244 -3.73 -11.92 -5.79
C TYR A 244 -4.19 -10.73 -6.63
N GLN A 245 -4.44 -10.93 -7.93
CA GLN A 245 -5.01 -9.90 -8.81
C GLN A 245 -6.39 -9.45 -8.33
N ILE A 246 -7.28 -10.39 -8.01
CA ILE A 246 -8.61 -10.11 -7.46
C ILE A 246 -8.48 -9.28 -6.18
N THR A 247 -7.64 -9.73 -5.26
CA THR A 247 -7.45 -9.08 -3.95
C THR A 247 -6.94 -7.64 -4.11
N MET A 248 -5.90 -7.43 -4.93
CA MET A 248 -5.33 -6.09 -5.17
C MET A 248 -6.26 -5.18 -5.97
N LEU A 249 -6.99 -5.70 -6.96
CA LEU A 249 -7.96 -4.92 -7.70
C LEU A 249 -9.11 -4.47 -6.79
N LEU A 250 -9.60 -5.33 -5.90
CA LEU A 250 -10.59 -4.97 -4.89
C LEU A 250 -10.05 -3.90 -3.93
N CYS A 251 -8.86 -4.09 -3.35
CA CYS A 251 -8.28 -3.11 -2.44
C CYS A 251 -8.04 -1.75 -3.13
N THR A 252 -7.54 -1.75 -4.37
CA THR A 252 -7.36 -0.51 -5.15
C THR A 252 -8.68 0.12 -5.59
N SER A 253 -9.78 -0.65 -5.68
CA SER A 253 -11.11 -0.12 -5.99
C SER A 253 -11.63 0.78 -4.86
N VAL A 254 -11.31 0.46 -3.60
CA VAL A 254 -11.60 1.35 -2.45
C VAL A 254 -10.85 2.68 -2.60
N CYS A 255 -9.59 2.64 -3.02
CA CYS A 255 -8.79 3.85 -3.25
C CYS A 255 -9.32 4.67 -4.43
N THR A 256 -9.70 4.05 -5.55
CA THR A 256 -10.25 4.79 -6.70
C THR A 256 -11.61 5.38 -6.40
N GLU A 257 -12.48 4.65 -5.69
CA GLU A 257 -13.82 5.13 -5.36
C GLU A 257 -13.80 6.36 -4.43
N THR A 258 -12.82 6.39 -3.52
CA THR A 258 -12.58 7.53 -2.63
C THR A 258 -11.84 8.70 -3.29
N GLY A 259 -11.37 8.54 -4.53
CA GLY A 259 -10.52 9.52 -5.21
C GLY A 259 -9.14 9.67 -4.59
N PHE A 260 -8.63 8.64 -3.89
CA PHE A 260 -7.31 8.64 -3.29
C PHE A 260 -6.22 8.34 -4.33
N GLY A 261 -5.08 9.03 -4.24
CA GLY A 261 -3.91 8.77 -5.10
C GLY A 261 -4.10 9.20 -6.56
N ILE A 262 -5.06 10.08 -6.83
CA ILE A 262 -5.27 10.70 -8.14
C ILE A 262 -4.36 11.92 -8.30
N TYR A 263 -3.67 11.97 -9.44
CA TYR A 263 -2.75 13.07 -9.74
C TYR A 263 -2.81 13.41 -11.25
N PRO A 264 -2.44 14.65 -11.63
CA PRO A 264 -2.29 15.00 -13.04
C PRO A 264 -1.27 14.10 -13.75
N ALA A 265 -1.61 13.62 -14.94
CA ALA A 265 -0.77 12.71 -15.73
C ALA A 265 0.60 13.32 -16.06
N LYS A 266 0.64 14.65 -16.26
CA LYS A 266 1.87 15.42 -16.50
C LYS A 266 2.88 15.35 -15.34
N CYS A 267 2.44 15.04 -14.12
CA CYS A 267 3.33 14.88 -12.96
C CYS A 267 4.00 13.51 -12.88
N VAL A 268 3.71 12.61 -13.84
CA VAL A 268 4.29 11.26 -13.95
C VAL A 268 4.26 10.52 -12.59
N PRO A 269 3.08 10.27 -12.03
CA PRO A 269 2.99 9.66 -10.70
C PRO A 269 3.51 8.21 -10.71
N ILE A 270 4.41 7.92 -9.76
CA ILE A 270 5.06 6.62 -9.59
C ILE A 270 4.33 5.82 -8.50
N PRO A 271 4.12 4.50 -8.68
CA PRO A 271 3.51 3.64 -7.67
C PRO A 271 4.15 3.75 -6.29
N GLY A 272 3.35 4.04 -5.26
CA GLY A 272 3.80 4.22 -3.87
C GLY A 272 4.56 5.52 -3.56
N PHE A 273 5.14 6.20 -4.56
CA PHE A 273 5.82 7.49 -4.39
C PHE A 273 4.87 8.69 -4.54
N GLY A 274 3.98 8.66 -5.53
CA GLY A 274 3.17 9.83 -5.91
C GLY A 274 3.81 10.63 -7.06
N PRO A 275 3.52 11.94 -7.21
CA PRO A 275 4.02 12.75 -8.32
C PRO A 275 5.55 12.83 -8.30
N SER A 276 6.18 12.60 -9.45
CA SER A 276 7.65 12.56 -9.57
C SER A 276 8.25 13.73 -10.34
N ALA A 277 7.42 14.42 -11.13
CA ALA A 277 7.83 15.53 -11.96
C ALA A 277 6.84 16.71 -11.84
N ARG A 278 7.30 17.90 -12.25
CA ARG A 278 6.45 19.10 -12.43
C ARG A 278 5.64 19.48 -11.17
N PHE A 279 6.29 19.57 -10.02
CA PHE A 279 5.67 19.96 -8.75
C PHE A 279 5.08 21.38 -8.76
N SER A 280 5.60 22.29 -9.59
CA SER A 280 5.02 23.62 -9.78
C SER A 280 3.61 23.56 -10.37
N LEU A 281 3.40 22.67 -11.36
CA LEU A 281 2.07 22.42 -11.96
C LEU A 281 1.11 21.86 -10.90
N LEU A 282 1.58 20.93 -10.06
CA LEU A 282 0.79 20.38 -8.97
C LEU A 282 0.28 21.48 -8.02
N LYS A 283 1.14 22.43 -7.66
CA LYS A 283 0.76 23.57 -6.79
C LYS A 283 -0.26 24.50 -7.46
N VAL A 284 -0.08 24.78 -8.74
CA VAL A 284 -1.01 25.62 -9.52
C VAL A 284 -2.37 24.92 -9.66
N ALA A 285 -2.39 23.64 -10.04
CA ALA A 285 -3.60 22.85 -10.17
C ALA A 285 -4.31 22.62 -8.82
N ALA A 286 -3.59 22.61 -7.70
CA ALA A 286 -4.19 22.56 -6.38
C ALA A 286 -4.80 23.91 -5.95
N GLY A 287 -4.28 25.02 -6.46
CA GLY A 287 -4.70 26.39 -6.09
C GLY A 287 -5.81 26.98 -6.96
N THR A 288 -5.92 26.59 -8.23
CA THR A 288 -6.94 27.12 -9.16
C THR A 288 -7.77 26.02 -9.80
N THR A 289 -9.09 26.08 -9.61
CA THR A 289 -10.06 25.11 -10.15
C THR A 289 -10.06 25.04 -11.67
N GLU A 290 -9.84 26.16 -12.37
CA GLU A 290 -9.80 26.21 -13.84
C GLU A 290 -8.60 25.46 -14.42
N ALA A 291 -7.40 25.63 -13.83
CA ALA A 291 -6.21 24.90 -14.24
C ALA A 291 -6.34 23.41 -13.91
N ALA A 292 -7.03 23.08 -12.81
CA ALA A 292 -7.27 21.70 -12.41
C ALA A 292 -8.18 20.95 -13.38
N ILE A 293 -9.14 21.60 -14.02
CA ILE A 293 -10.08 20.96 -14.98
C ILE A 293 -9.40 20.67 -16.32
N GLN A 294 -8.41 21.46 -16.73
CA GLN A 294 -7.70 21.29 -18.01
C GLN A 294 -6.71 20.13 -18.04
N GLU A 295 -6.41 19.54 -16.87
CA GLU A 295 -5.42 18.47 -16.75
C GLU A 295 -6.09 17.09 -16.81
N GLU A 296 -5.44 16.16 -17.51
CA GLU A 296 -5.83 14.76 -17.49
C GLU A 296 -5.33 14.10 -16.19
N TYR A 297 -6.19 13.38 -15.49
CA TYR A 297 -5.85 12.71 -14.24
C TYR A 297 -5.65 11.21 -14.45
N ASN A 298 -4.70 10.63 -13.69
CA ASN A 298 -4.52 9.19 -13.68
C ASN A 298 -4.35 8.62 -12.26
N PHE A 299 -4.55 7.30 -12.15
CA PHE A 299 -4.37 6.52 -10.91
C PHE A 299 -3.10 5.68 -10.96
N SER A 300 -2.07 6.13 -11.70
CA SER A 300 -0.84 5.36 -11.88
C SER A 300 -0.09 5.13 -10.57
N MET A 301 -0.28 6.00 -9.58
CA MET A 301 0.25 5.85 -8.21
C MET A 301 -0.32 4.60 -7.49
N LEU A 302 -1.54 4.17 -7.82
CA LEU A 302 -2.17 2.97 -7.26
C LEU A 302 -1.86 1.69 -8.06
N LYS A 303 -1.06 1.77 -9.13
CA LYS A 303 -0.77 0.62 -9.98
C LYS A 303 0.05 -0.41 -9.21
N CYS A 304 -0.56 -1.55 -8.92
CA CYS A 304 0.11 -2.68 -8.24
C CYS A 304 0.86 -3.59 -9.22
N PHE A 305 0.37 -3.71 -10.47
CA PHE A 305 0.87 -4.67 -11.46
C PHE A 305 1.11 -4.07 -12.84
N ASP A 306 2.24 -4.44 -13.47
CA ASP A 306 2.43 -4.34 -14.93
C ASP A 306 2.16 -5.71 -15.55
N HIS A 307 0.98 -5.92 -16.12
CA HIS A 307 0.58 -7.26 -16.60
C HIS A 307 1.48 -7.76 -17.73
N GLU A 308 1.86 -6.87 -18.66
CA GLU A 308 2.69 -7.21 -19.81
C GLU A 308 4.08 -7.69 -19.37
N LYS A 309 4.79 -6.88 -18.58
CA LYS A 309 6.13 -7.23 -18.10
C LYS A 309 6.11 -8.36 -17.08
N LEU A 310 5.01 -8.53 -16.34
CA LEU A 310 4.91 -9.59 -15.35
C LEU A 310 4.82 -10.97 -16.01
N LEU A 311 3.97 -11.10 -17.05
CA LEU A 311 3.69 -12.38 -17.69
C LEU A 311 4.63 -12.69 -18.85
N ILE A 312 5.02 -11.68 -19.64
CA ILE A 312 5.77 -11.85 -20.90
C ILE A 312 7.20 -11.29 -20.76
N GLY A 313 7.53 -10.68 -19.62
CA GLY A 313 8.87 -10.14 -19.38
C GLY A 313 9.96 -11.20 -19.54
N PRO A 314 10.96 -10.99 -20.41
CA PRO A 314 11.97 -12.01 -20.71
C PRO A 314 12.96 -12.22 -19.56
N LYS A 315 13.05 -11.30 -18.61
CA LYS A 315 14.00 -11.34 -17.50
C LYS A 315 13.24 -11.40 -16.18
N MET A 316 13.76 -12.19 -15.24
CA MET A 316 13.21 -12.27 -13.87
C MET A 316 13.06 -10.88 -13.21
N LYS A 317 14.00 -9.97 -13.49
CA LYS A 317 13.94 -8.59 -12.99
C LYS A 317 12.69 -7.85 -13.43
N ASP A 318 12.13 -8.17 -14.61
CA ASP A 318 10.96 -7.50 -15.17
C ASP A 318 9.71 -7.97 -14.43
N SER A 319 9.59 -9.26 -14.14
CA SER A 319 8.54 -9.83 -13.29
C SER A 319 8.59 -9.26 -11.86
N VAL A 320 9.77 -9.30 -11.22
CA VAL A 320 9.95 -8.79 -9.84
C VAL A 320 9.67 -7.28 -9.77
N ARG A 321 10.06 -6.50 -10.78
CA ARG A 321 9.78 -5.04 -10.81
C ARG A 321 8.31 -4.70 -11.03
N SER A 322 7.59 -5.61 -11.66
CA SER A 322 6.20 -5.43 -12.08
C SER A 322 5.19 -6.03 -11.11
N TRP A 323 5.66 -6.76 -10.10
CA TRP A 323 4.87 -7.30 -9.00
C TRP A 323 4.83 -6.33 -7.82
N ASP A 324 3.62 -6.09 -7.28
CA ASP A 324 3.38 -5.27 -6.07
C ASP A 324 4.25 -4.00 -6.01
N MET A 325 4.12 -3.17 -7.04
CA MET A 325 5.01 -2.02 -7.25
C MET A 325 5.09 -1.06 -6.06
N PRO A 326 4.00 -0.73 -5.33
CA PRO A 326 4.08 0.17 -4.17
C PRO A 326 4.90 -0.42 -3.02
N THR A 327 4.72 -1.71 -2.72
CA THR A 327 5.51 -2.41 -1.69
C THR A 327 6.97 -2.52 -2.11
N ARG A 328 7.23 -2.81 -3.39
CA ARG A 328 8.60 -2.81 -3.92
C ARG A 328 9.25 -1.43 -3.82
N PHE A 329 8.49 -0.37 -4.12
CA PHE A 329 8.96 1.00 -3.98
C PHE A 329 9.38 1.28 -2.53
N TRP A 330 8.60 0.83 -1.55
CA TRP A 330 8.93 0.93 -0.13
C TRP A 330 10.30 0.32 0.19
N PHE A 331 10.54 -0.93 -0.19
CA PHE A 331 11.82 -1.61 0.05
C PHE A 331 12.98 -0.92 -0.66
N TRP A 332 12.76 -0.47 -1.90
CA TRP A 332 13.79 0.23 -2.66
C TRP A 332 14.17 1.56 -2.00
N SER A 333 13.18 2.36 -1.61
CA SER A 333 13.38 3.69 -1.03
C SER A 333 14.00 3.63 0.37
N ASN A 334 13.51 2.72 1.22
CA ASN A 334 13.83 2.73 2.65
C ASN A 334 14.99 1.77 3.02
N VAL A 335 15.15 0.65 2.30
CA VAL A 335 16.17 -0.34 2.62
C VAL A 335 17.32 -0.27 1.61
N TYR A 336 17.04 -0.51 0.33
CA TYR A 336 18.08 -0.69 -0.68
C TYR A 336 18.89 0.58 -0.95
N LYS A 337 18.22 1.73 -1.07
CA LYS A 337 18.91 3.01 -1.28
C LYS A 337 19.80 3.40 -0.11
N ASN A 338 19.39 3.07 1.12
CA ASN A 338 20.14 3.40 2.33
C ASN A 338 21.34 2.46 2.52
N SER A 339 21.20 1.17 2.23
CA SER A 339 22.35 0.24 2.24
C SER A 339 23.38 0.56 1.16
N LEU A 340 22.95 0.95 -0.04
CA LEU A 340 23.85 1.42 -1.09
C LEU A 340 24.60 2.69 -0.70
N ARG A 341 23.96 3.62 0.02
CA ARG A 341 24.62 4.83 0.53
C ARG A 341 25.66 4.49 1.58
N ALA A 342 25.33 3.63 2.54
CA ALA A 342 26.27 3.15 3.54
C ALA A 342 27.52 2.51 2.90
N ASN A 343 27.34 1.68 1.86
CA ASN A 343 28.46 1.07 1.13
C ASN A 343 29.36 2.08 0.39
N LYS A 344 28.85 3.27 0.06
CA LYS A 344 29.66 4.34 -0.56
C LYS A 344 30.40 5.20 0.47
N GLU A 345 29.96 5.22 1.73
CA GLU A 345 30.63 5.96 2.81
C GLU A 345 31.77 5.14 3.46
N VAL A 346 31.80 3.82 3.24
CA VAL A 346 32.83 2.89 3.74
C VAL A 346 33.97 2.66 2.72
N ARG A 347 33.80 3.11 1.48
CA ARG A 347 34.85 3.14 0.44
C ARG A 347 35.40 4.54 0.30
#